data_AF-A0A3N6FVA8-F1
#
_entry.id   AF-A0A3N6FVA8-F1
#
_cell.length_a   1.000
_cell.length_b   1.000
_cell.length_c   1.000
_cell.angle_alpha   90.00
_cell.angle_beta   90.00
_cell.angle_gamma   90.00
#
_symmetry.space_group_name_H-M   'P 1'
#
loop_
_entity.id
_entity.type
_entity.pdbx_description
1 polymer ?
#
loop_
_entity_poly.entity_id
_entity_poly.type
_entity_poly.pdbx_seq_one_letter_code
_entity_poly.pdbx_strand_id
1 'polypeptide(L)'
;MDRGDAAELLGYCAAFDNRTVGKVDATAWAAALHDVPYDDDATAAVARYYGSAPDRAGERLWIQPHHVRAGRLALRQERLGTTLPAYVPPAGLESGAEFIRRRREQLDAVATGRVPHTAVQLTGGTGAFTAELARRFGDNAVGRVVPGGSEAAAEMVVDEAAVAEVRRPGPLGVECPSCKAAIGRPCVRIGSLGNELRSRKLKTPHSVRARVAAGEVVELETPEVIEQRRAASLARLEQMAANEAAAS
;
A
#
# COMPACT_ATOMS: atom_id res chain seq x y z
N MET A 1 -8.16 -18.26 -4.99
CA MET A 1 -8.96 -19.37 -5.55
C MET A 1 -8.42 -19.68 -6.93
N ASP A 2 -8.56 -20.93 -7.38
CA ASP A 2 -8.09 -21.31 -8.71
C ASP A 2 -9.14 -21.03 -9.81
N ARG A 3 -8.87 -21.45 -11.05
CA ARG A 3 -9.78 -21.25 -12.19
C ARG A 3 -11.06 -22.06 -12.08
N GLY A 4 -11.02 -23.26 -11.49
CA GLY A 4 -12.19 -24.10 -11.28
C GLY A 4 -13.12 -23.47 -10.26
N ASP A 5 -12.56 -23.11 -9.11
CA ASP A 5 -13.25 -22.38 -8.04
C ASP A 5 -13.91 -21.08 -8.56
N ALA A 6 -13.16 -20.29 -9.34
CA ALA A 6 -13.66 -19.04 -9.90
C ALA A 6 -14.80 -19.26 -10.90
N ALA A 7 -14.76 -20.36 -11.67
CA ALA A 7 -15.84 -20.71 -12.59
C ALA A 7 -17.12 -21.10 -11.82
N GLU A 8 -16.97 -21.83 -10.71
CA GLU A 8 -18.09 -22.22 -9.85
C GLU A 8 -18.74 -21.00 -9.18
N LEU A 9 -17.92 -20.12 -8.60
CA LEU A 9 -18.40 -18.86 -8.01
C LEU A 9 -19.09 -17.96 -9.06
N LEU A 10 -18.56 -17.89 -10.27
CA LEU A 10 -19.20 -17.17 -11.37
C LEU A 10 -20.53 -17.81 -11.79
N GLY A 11 -20.61 -19.14 -11.80
CA GLY A 11 -21.87 -19.86 -12.01
C GLY A 11 -22.91 -19.51 -10.95
N TYR A 12 -22.49 -19.38 -9.69
CA TYR A 12 -23.35 -18.91 -8.62
C TYR A 12 -23.80 -17.45 -8.84
N CYS A 13 -22.91 -16.55 -9.26
CA CYS A 13 -23.27 -15.17 -9.62
C CYS A 13 -24.28 -15.11 -10.77
N ALA A 14 -24.10 -15.96 -11.78
CA ALA A 14 -24.97 -16.03 -12.96
C ALA A 14 -26.41 -16.42 -12.63
N ALA A 15 -26.64 -17.17 -11.54
CA ALA A 15 -27.98 -17.47 -11.06
C ALA A 15 -28.75 -16.21 -10.60
N PHE A 16 -28.06 -15.13 -10.22
CA PHE A 16 -28.69 -13.87 -9.81
C PHE A 16 -28.82 -12.87 -10.96
N ASP A 17 -27.78 -12.72 -11.78
CA ASP A 17 -27.70 -11.68 -12.79
C ASP A 17 -27.76 -12.18 -14.23
N ASN A 18 -28.13 -13.44 -14.44
CA ASN A 18 -28.28 -14.06 -15.76
C ASN A 18 -27.08 -13.82 -16.70
N ARG A 19 -25.86 -13.60 -16.19
CA ARG A 19 -24.67 -13.45 -17.03
C ARG A 19 -24.32 -14.78 -17.68
N THR A 20 -23.75 -14.73 -18.88
CA THR A 20 -23.09 -15.89 -19.46
C THR A 20 -21.66 -15.97 -18.95
N VAL A 21 -21.24 -17.15 -18.47
CA VAL A 21 -19.90 -17.37 -17.93
C VAL A 21 -19.06 -18.16 -18.92
N GLY A 22 -17.97 -17.57 -19.40
CA GLY A 22 -17.00 -18.20 -20.27
C GLY A 22 -15.70 -18.60 -19.57
N LYS A 23 -14.85 -19.36 -20.30
CA LYS A 23 -13.51 -19.74 -19.81
C LYS A 23 -12.62 -18.53 -19.53
N VAL A 24 -12.78 -17.46 -20.31
CA VAL A 24 -12.02 -16.21 -20.15
C VAL A 24 -12.42 -15.52 -18.86
N ASP A 25 -13.71 -15.47 -18.54
CA ASP A 25 -14.22 -14.86 -17.30
C ASP A 25 -13.68 -15.57 -16.06
N ALA A 26 -13.73 -16.91 -16.05
CA ALA A 26 -13.17 -17.71 -14.97
C ALA A 26 -11.67 -17.47 -14.78
N THR A 27 -10.92 -17.32 -15.87
CA THR A 27 -9.48 -17.01 -15.81
C THR A 27 -9.23 -15.62 -15.25
N ALA A 28 -10.00 -14.62 -15.68
CA ALA A 28 -9.89 -13.25 -15.21
C ALA A 28 -10.26 -13.14 -13.71
N TRP A 29 -11.32 -13.82 -13.28
CA TRP A 29 -11.74 -13.86 -11.88
C TRP A 29 -10.73 -14.59 -10.99
N ALA A 30 -10.20 -15.72 -11.44
CA ALA A 30 -9.15 -16.43 -10.71
C ALA A 30 -7.90 -15.55 -10.53
N ALA A 31 -7.52 -14.77 -11.52
CA ALA A 31 -6.41 -13.82 -11.39
C ALA A 31 -6.72 -12.70 -10.37
N ALA A 32 -7.94 -12.15 -10.39
CA ALA A 32 -8.36 -11.09 -9.47
C ALA A 32 -8.55 -11.56 -8.02
N LEU A 33 -8.91 -12.83 -7.83
CA LEU A 33 -9.22 -13.48 -6.55
C LEU A 33 -8.21 -14.56 -6.17
N HIS A 34 -6.99 -14.51 -6.71
CA HIS A 34 -5.99 -15.57 -6.55
C HIS A 34 -5.68 -15.91 -5.09
N ASP A 35 -5.73 -14.92 -4.20
CA ASP A 35 -5.50 -15.00 -2.74
C ASP A 35 -6.79 -15.17 -1.91
N VAL A 36 -7.96 -15.15 -2.54
CA VAL A 36 -9.25 -15.33 -1.87
C VAL A 36 -9.67 -16.80 -2.02
N PRO A 37 -9.87 -17.59 -0.95
CA PRO A 37 -10.35 -18.97 -1.09
C PRO A 37 -11.81 -19.01 -1.55
N TYR A 38 -12.21 -20.11 -2.18
CA TYR A 38 -13.61 -20.41 -2.46
C TYR A 38 -14.18 -21.18 -1.26
N ASP A 39 -14.79 -20.44 -0.35
CA ASP A 39 -15.39 -20.94 0.89
C ASP A 39 -16.82 -20.39 1.08
N ASP A 40 -17.49 -20.82 2.14
CA ASP A 40 -18.86 -20.39 2.46
C ASP A 40 -18.98 -18.86 2.60
N ASP A 41 -17.93 -18.18 3.06
CA ASP A 41 -17.94 -16.71 3.12
C ASP A 41 -17.92 -16.08 1.73
N ALA A 42 -17.23 -16.68 0.76
CA ALA A 42 -17.19 -16.18 -0.61
C ALA A 42 -18.57 -16.28 -1.27
N THR A 43 -19.28 -17.41 -1.09
CA THR A 43 -20.65 -17.59 -1.60
C THR A 43 -21.66 -16.73 -0.83
N ALA A 44 -21.53 -16.63 0.50
CA ALA A 44 -22.35 -15.74 1.32
C ALA A 44 -22.14 -14.26 0.98
N ALA A 45 -20.93 -13.85 0.60
CA ALA A 45 -20.65 -12.50 0.14
C ALA A 45 -21.42 -12.16 -1.16
N VAL A 46 -21.52 -13.12 -2.09
CA VAL A 46 -22.32 -12.97 -3.31
C VAL A 46 -23.81 -12.84 -2.96
N ALA A 47 -24.33 -13.75 -2.13
CA ALA A 47 -25.74 -13.71 -1.69
C ALA A 47 -26.09 -12.40 -0.97
N ARG A 48 -25.20 -11.93 -0.08
CA ARG A 48 -25.37 -10.66 0.65
C ARG A 48 -25.36 -9.46 -0.30
N TYR A 49 -24.51 -9.45 -1.32
CA TYR A 49 -24.48 -8.39 -2.32
C TYR A 49 -25.81 -8.31 -3.08
N TYR A 50 -26.32 -9.44 -3.58
CA TYR A 50 -27.59 -9.47 -4.32
C TYR A 50 -28.83 -9.27 -3.43
N GLY A 51 -28.72 -9.52 -2.13
CA GLY A 51 -29.76 -9.18 -1.14
C GLY A 51 -29.80 -7.70 -0.72
N SER A 52 -28.84 -6.89 -1.18
CA SER A 52 -28.81 -5.46 -0.88
C SER A 52 -29.68 -4.64 -1.85
N ALA A 53 -30.11 -3.45 -1.44
CA ALA A 53 -30.78 -2.53 -2.36
C ALA A 53 -29.75 -1.88 -3.31
N PRO A 54 -30.08 -1.71 -4.61
CA PRO A 54 -29.22 -0.96 -5.52
C PRO A 54 -29.10 0.51 -5.09
N ASP A 55 -27.95 1.12 -5.35
CA ASP A 55 -27.67 2.52 -5.00
C ASP A 55 -28.67 3.49 -5.64
N ARG A 56 -29.19 3.14 -6.83
CA ARG A 56 -30.27 3.88 -7.48
C ARG A 56 -31.44 2.97 -7.80
N ALA A 57 -32.65 3.51 -7.62
CA ALA A 57 -33.87 2.83 -7.97
C ALA A 57 -33.88 2.45 -9.46
N GLY A 58 -34.14 1.17 -9.74
CA GLY A 58 -34.18 0.62 -11.09
C GLY A 58 -32.83 0.16 -11.67
N GLU A 59 -31.71 0.38 -10.97
CA GLU A 59 -30.43 -0.17 -11.41
C GLU A 59 -30.34 -1.66 -11.12
N ARG A 60 -29.73 -2.39 -12.06
CA ARG A 60 -29.44 -3.81 -11.91
C ARG A 60 -28.16 -3.99 -11.13
N LEU A 61 -28.19 -4.84 -10.11
CA LEU A 61 -26.98 -5.23 -9.39
C LEU A 61 -26.07 -6.07 -10.30
N TRP A 62 -24.79 -5.74 -10.30
CA TRP A 62 -23.78 -6.47 -11.06
C TRP A 62 -22.51 -6.65 -10.23
N ILE A 63 -22.36 -7.85 -9.68
CA ILE A 63 -21.22 -8.14 -8.83
C ILE A 63 -19.91 -8.21 -9.63
N GLN A 64 -18.82 -7.81 -8.98
CA GLN A 64 -17.47 -7.77 -9.50
C GLN A 64 -16.52 -8.41 -8.46
N PRO A 65 -15.30 -8.84 -8.84
CA PRO A 65 -14.39 -9.53 -7.91
C PRO A 65 -14.13 -8.76 -6.60
N HIS A 66 -13.98 -7.45 -6.67
CA HIS A 66 -13.68 -6.65 -5.48
C HIS A 66 -14.85 -6.62 -4.49
N HIS A 67 -16.11 -6.73 -4.96
CA HIS A 67 -17.28 -6.86 -4.10
C HIS A 67 -17.24 -8.17 -3.30
N VAL A 68 -16.86 -9.29 -3.93
CA VAL A 68 -16.69 -10.59 -3.24
C VAL A 68 -15.59 -10.49 -2.19
N ARG A 69 -14.43 -9.92 -2.53
CA ARG A 69 -13.32 -9.73 -1.59
C ARG A 69 -13.75 -8.91 -0.37
N ALA A 70 -14.41 -7.77 -0.60
CA ALA A 70 -14.87 -6.90 0.47
C ALA A 70 -15.94 -7.57 1.34
N GLY A 71 -16.95 -8.20 0.72
CA GLY A 71 -18.02 -8.89 1.44
C GLY A 71 -17.51 -10.08 2.27
N ARG A 72 -16.59 -10.87 1.72
CA ARG A 72 -15.96 -11.99 2.44
C ARG A 72 -15.18 -11.49 3.65
N LEU A 73 -14.41 -10.42 3.49
CA LEU A 73 -13.68 -9.80 4.60
C LEU A 73 -14.64 -9.30 5.69
N ALA A 74 -15.73 -8.63 5.30
CA ALA A 74 -16.74 -8.14 6.24
C ALA A 74 -17.40 -9.29 7.03
N LEU A 75 -17.85 -10.35 6.35
CA LEU A 75 -18.44 -11.53 6.99
C LEU A 75 -17.46 -12.20 7.96
N ARG A 76 -16.19 -12.29 7.56
CA ARG A 76 -15.14 -12.82 8.42
C ARG A 76 -14.89 -11.93 9.64
N GLN A 77 -14.91 -10.61 9.48
CA GLN A 77 -14.78 -9.67 10.59
C GLN A 77 -15.98 -9.71 11.53
N GLU A 78 -17.21 -9.81 11.01
CA GLU A 78 -18.42 -9.99 11.82
C GLU A 78 -18.35 -11.25 12.66
N ARG A 79 -17.83 -12.35 12.10
CA ARG A 79 -17.68 -13.62 12.82
C ARG A 79 -16.55 -13.60 13.85
N LEU A 80 -15.43 -12.92 13.57
CA LEU A 80 -14.26 -12.90 14.48
C LEU A 80 -14.32 -11.77 15.52
N GLY A 81 -15.05 -10.68 15.22
CA GLY A 81 -15.07 -9.46 16.02
C GLY A 81 -13.69 -8.84 16.18
N THR A 82 -13.44 -8.25 17.35
CA THR A 82 -12.13 -7.68 17.74
C THR A 82 -11.20 -8.71 18.41
N THR A 83 -11.60 -9.98 18.47
CA THR A 83 -10.96 -10.94 19.36
C THR A 83 -10.18 -12.01 18.63
N LEU A 84 -8.94 -12.21 19.06
CA LEU A 84 -8.12 -13.33 18.63
C LEU A 84 -8.57 -14.58 19.37
N PRO A 85 -8.80 -15.72 18.69
CA PRO A 85 -9.17 -16.95 19.36
C PRO A 85 -8.07 -17.43 20.32
N ALA A 86 -8.49 -17.69 21.57
CA ALA A 86 -7.67 -18.32 22.59
C ALA A 86 -7.05 -19.62 22.05
N TYR A 87 -5.81 -19.89 22.43
CA TYR A 87 -5.22 -21.21 22.18
C TYR A 87 -5.76 -22.20 23.21
N VAL A 88 -6.25 -23.35 22.76
CA VAL A 88 -6.69 -24.44 23.63
C VAL A 88 -5.61 -25.53 23.63
N PRO A 89 -4.78 -25.65 24.68
CA PRO A 89 -3.73 -26.66 24.72
C PRO A 89 -4.33 -28.07 24.89
N PRO A 90 -3.63 -29.13 24.44
CA PRO A 90 -3.98 -30.50 24.78
C PRO A 90 -3.78 -30.76 26.29
N ALA A 91 -4.37 -31.85 26.81
CA ALA A 91 -4.25 -32.21 28.23
C ALA A 91 -2.82 -32.64 28.66
N GLY A 92 -1.95 -32.98 27.69
CA GLY A 92 -0.56 -33.39 27.93
C GLY A 92 0.44 -32.34 27.44
N LEU A 93 1.72 -32.58 27.75
CA LEU A 93 2.82 -31.78 27.21
C LEU A 93 2.86 -31.93 25.68
N GLU A 94 3.03 -30.81 25.00
CA GLU A 94 3.18 -30.76 23.56
C GLU A 94 4.58 -30.29 23.17
N SER A 95 5.11 -30.87 22.10
CA SER A 95 6.31 -30.34 21.45
C SER A 95 5.99 -29.06 20.68
N GLY A 96 7.03 -28.28 20.34
CA GLY A 96 6.86 -27.06 19.55
C GLY A 96 6.24 -27.31 18.16
N ALA A 97 6.52 -28.44 17.53
CA ALA A 97 5.92 -28.79 16.23
C ALA A 97 4.43 -29.12 16.35
N GLU A 98 4.05 -29.82 17.41
CA GLU A 98 2.64 -30.14 17.71
C GLU A 98 1.84 -28.89 18.05
N PHE A 99 2.42 -27.98 18.82
CA PHE A 99 1.84 -26.67 19.10
C PHE A 99 1.56 -25.89 17.81
N ILE A 100 2.53 -25.78 16.90
CA ILE A 100 2.37 -25.02 15.64
C ILE A 100 1.24 -25.64 14.79
N ARG A 101 1.23 -26.97 14.65
CA ARG A 101 0.19 -27.67 13.88
C ARG A 101 -1.19 -27.42 14.47
N ARG A 102 -1.36 -27.67 15.78
CA ARG A 102 -2.64 -27.48 16.49
C ARG A 102 -3.10 -26.03 16.45
N ARG A 103 -2.18 -25.07 16.63
CA ARG A 103 -2.51 -23.64 16.57
C ARG A 103 -3.05 -23.26 15.20
N ARG A 104 -2.47 -23.78 14.10
CA ARG A 104 -2.98 -23.56 12.74
C ARG A 104 -4.36 -24.17 12.56
N GLU A 105 -4.57 -25.41 13.02
CA GLU A 105 -5.87 -26.08 12.96
C GLU A 105 -6.95 -25.31 13.73
N GLN A 106 -6.65 -24.79 14.92
CA GLN A 106 -7.59 -23.98 15.69
C GLN A 106 -7.90 -22.65 15.03
N LEU A 107 -6.89 -21.97 14.48
CA LEU A 107 -7.08 -20.74 13.72
C LEU A 107 -7.96 -20.99 12.49
N ASP A 108 -7.75 -22.10 11.79
CA ASP A 108 -8.57 -22.51 10.65
C ASP A 108 -10.01 -22.84 11.07
N ALA A 109 -10.21 -23.61 12.14
CA ALA A 109 -11.53 -23.96 12.65
C ALA A 109 -12.35 -22.71 13.07
N VAL A 110 -11.71 -21.74 13.71
CA VAL A 110 -12.34 -20.45 14.06
C VAL A 110 -12.59 -19.61 12.81
N ALA A 111 -11.61 -19.56 11.91
CA ALA A 111 -11.70 -18.86 10.63
C ALA A 111 -12.89 -19.33 9.79
N THR A 112 -13.14 -20.64 9.73
CA THR A 112 -14.26 -21.24 8.99
C THR A 112 -15.54 -21.32 9.83
N GLY A 113 -15.57 -20.80 11.06
CA GLY A 113 -16.75 -20.84 11.92
C GLY A 113 -17.14 -22.21 12.46
N ARG A 114 -16.27 -23.23 12.35
CA ARG A 114 -16.52 -24.58 12.91
C ARG A 114 -16.47 -24.60 14.44
N VAL A 115 -15.77 -23.64 15.04
CA VAL A 115 -15.66 -23.46 16.49
C VAL A 115 -15.93 -21.99 16.80
N PRO A 116 -16.72 -21.67 17.86
CA PRO A 116 -16.92 -20.29 18.27
C PRO A 116 -15.59 -19.64 18.66
N HIS A 117 -15.41 -18.37 18.30
CA HIS A 117 -14.28 -17.61 18.83
C HIS A 117 -14.50 -17.41 20.33
N THR A 118 -13.51 -17.77 21.15
CA THR A 118 -13.51 -17.38 22.56
C THR A 118 -12.69 -16.12 22.70
N ALA A 119 -13.34 -15.05 23.13
CA ALA A 119 -12.70 -13.79 23.42
C ALA A 119 -11.71 -13.96 24.56
N VAL A 120 -10.41 -13.83 24.29
CA VAL A 120 -9.44 -13.58 25.37
C VAL A 120 -9.58 -12.12 25.75
N GLN A 121 -10.23 -11.85 26.87
CA GLN A 121 -10.09 -10.56 27.53
C GLN A 121 -8.62 -10.42 27.93
N LEU A 122 -7.92 -9.45 27.35
CA LEU A 122 -6.59 -9.06 27.80
C LEU A 122 -6.72 -8.49 29.20
N THR A 123 -6.62 -9.36 30.19
CA THR A 123 -6.59 -9.01 31.61
C THR A 123 -5.16 -8.64 31.96
N GLY A 124 -4.85 -7.36 31.83
CA GLY A 124 -3.50 -6.84 32.00
C GLY A 124 -3.41 -5.41 31.51
N GLY A 125 -3.92 -4.47 32.31
CA GLY A 125 -3.55 -3.07 32.16
C GLY A 125 -2.11 -2.86 32.63
N THR A 126 -1.40 -1.92 32.03
CA THR A 126 -0.02 -1.59 32.42
C THR A 126 0.07 -1.15 33.89
N GLY A 127 -1.03 -0.74 34.53
CA GLY A 127 -1.10 -0.10 35.85
C GLY A 127 -0.20 -0.68 36.95
N ALA A 128 -0.23 -1.98 37.20
CA ALA A 128 0.61 -2.57 38.27
C ALA A 128 2.11 -2.59 37.89
N PHE A 129 2.40 -2.87 36.61
CA PHE A 129 3.76 -2.90 36.10
C PHE A 129 4.35 -1.50 35.93
N THR A 130 3.56 -0.52 35.48
CA THR A 130 3.94 0.90 35.38
C THR A 130 4.10 1.52 36.76
N ALA A 131 3.25 1.17 37.74
CA ALA A 131 3.44 1.58 39.12
C ALA A 131 4.76 1.03 39.70
N GLU A 132 5.08 -0.24 39.44
CA GLU A 132 6.35 -0.83 39.88
C GLU A 132 7.56 -0.22 39.16
N LEU A 133 7.45 0.08 37.87
CA LEU A 133 8.49 0.77 37.12
C LEU A 133 8.68 2.22 37.59
N ALA A 134 7.60 2.94 37.86
CA ALA A 134 7.67 4.29 38.45
C ALA A 134 8.29 4.26 39.84
N ARG A 135 7.95 3.27 40.67
CA ARG A 135 8.55 3.09 41.99
C ARG A 135 10.06 2.80 41.91
N ARG A 136 10.51 2.00 40.94
CA ARG A 136 11.92 1.60 40.80
C ARG A 136 12.79 2.64 40.09
N PHE A 137 12.24 3.34 39.11
CA PHE A 137 13.00 4.16 38.18
C PHE A 137 12.47 5.60 38.07
N GLY A 138 11.53 5.99 38.93
CA GLY A 138 10.91 7.33 38.99
C GLY A 138 9.74 7.50 38.03
N ASP A 139 8.97 8.58 38.19
CA ASP A 139 7.72 8.85 37.44
C ASP A 139 7.91 8.96 35.91
N ASN A 140 9.15 9.06 35.44
CA ASN A 140 9.52 9.11 34.01
C ASN A 140 10.06 7.77 33.46
N ALA A 141 9.95 6.69 34.23
CA ALA A 141 10.41 5.36 33.82
C ALA A 141 9.67 4.81 32.60
N VAL A 142 8.38 5.15 32.47
CA VAL A 142 7.51 4.73 31.37
C VAL A 142 6.71 5.93 30.91
N GLY A 143 6.64 6.14 29.60
CA GLY A 143 5.87 7.26 29.05
C GLY A 143 6.51 8.63 29.29
N ARG A 144 7.84 8.70 29.51
CA ARG A 144 8.58 9.97 29.52
C ARG A 144 8.11 10.81 28.35
N VAL A 145 7.48 11.94 28.66
CA VAL A 145 7.14 12.95 27.66
C VAL A 145 8.46 13.45 27.13
N VAL A 146 8.80 13.04 25.91
CA VAL A 146 9.88 13.67 25.15
C VAL A 146 9.42 15.10 24.94
N PRO A 147 10.18 16.12 25.38
CA PRO A 147 9.86 17.50 25.04
C PRO A 147 9.71 17.59 23.51
N GLY A 148 8.51 17.90 23.04
CA GLY A 148 8.13 17.84 21.61
C GLY A 148 7.05 16.80 21.24
N GLY A 149 6.53 16.04 22.19
CA GLY A 149 5.39 15.12 21.97
C GLY A 149 4.05 15.85 21.79
N SER A 150 3.57 15.84 20.54
CA SER A 150 2.24 16.17 19.99
C SER A 150 1.57 17.53 20.23
N GLU A 151 1.86 18.29 21.28
CA GLU A 151 1.25 19.63 21.45
C GLU A 151 2.28 20.77 21.59
N ALA A 152 3.53 20.47 21.98
CA ALA A 152 4.63 21.45 22.04
C ALA A 152 5.47 21.54 20.74
N ALA A 153 5.07 20.84 19.67
CA ALA A 153 5.81 20.84 18.40
C ALA A 153 5.65 22.13 17.58
N ALA A 154 4.78 23.05 18.00
CA ALA A 154 4.48 24.28 17.25
C ALA A 154 5.47 25.44 17.48
N GLU A 155 6.28 25.43 18.54
CA GLU A 155 7.14 26.56 18.92
C GLU A 155 8.61 26.19 19.20
N MET A 156 9.10 25.06 18.66
CA MET A 156 10.54 24.86 18.57
C MET A 156 11.05 25.50 17.29
N VAL A 157 11.86 26.56 17.44
CA VAL A 157 12.79 26.99 16.40
C VAL A 157 13.73 25.81 16.15
N VAL A 158 13.39 25.03 15.12
CA VAL A 158 14.26 24.00 14.60
C VAL A 158 15.52 24.73 14.14
N ASP A 159 16.66 24.45 14.76
CA ASP A 159 17.93 24.91 14.21
C ASP A 159 18.10 24.24 12.84
N GLU A 160 17.74 24.97 11.79
CA GLU A 160 17.78 24.49 10.40
C GLU A 160 19.18 23.98 10.03
N ALA A 161 20.24 24.52 10.66
CA ALA A 161 21.60 24.07 10.45
C ALA A 161 21.83 22.65 10.99
N ALA A 162 21.30 22.32 12.17
CA ALA A 162 21.43 21.00 12.77
C ALA A 162 20.59 19.93 12.02
N VAL A 163 19.42 20.28 11.50
CA VAL A 163 18.61 19.35 10.68
C VAL A 163 19.19 19.17 9.28
N ALA A 164 19.82 20.20 8.71
CA ALA A 164 20.56 20.09 7.46
C ALA A 164 21.77 19.13 7.56
N GLU A 165 22.34 18.95 8.75
CA GLU A 165 23.44 18.01 9.00
C GLU A 165 22.99 16.54 8.99
N VAL A 166 21.73 16.26 9.35
CA VAL A 166 21.16 14.90 9.34
C VAL A 166 20.81 14.47 7.90
N ARG A 167 21.83 14.16 7.10
CA ARG A 167 21.66 13.59 5.76
C ARG A 167 21.27 12.12 5.86
N ARG A 168 20.09 11.78 5.35
CA ARG A 168 19.72 10.36 5.15
C ARG A 168 20.71 9.73 4.15
N PRO A 169 21.21 8.51 4.42
CA PRO A 169 22.17 7.87 3.53
C PRO A 169 21.57 7.65 2.13
N GLY A 170 22.35 7.95 1.10
CA GLY A 170 22.00 7.71 -0.30
C GLY A 170 21.41 8.92 -1.06
N PRO A 171 21.08 8.74 -2.35
CA PRO A 171 20.74 9.83 -3.27
C PRO A 171 19.45 10.58 -2.93
N LEU A 172 18.60 10.01 -2.06
CA LEU A 172 17.36 10.66 -1.62
C LEU A 172 17.56 11.58 -0.41
N GLY A 173 18.76 11.64 0.17
CA GLY A 173 19.12 12.50 1.29
C GLY A 173 19.26 13.99 0.95
N VAL A 174 19.25 14.34 -0.33
CA VAL A 174 19.33 15.73 -0.83
C VAL A 174 18.16 16.04 -1.76
N GLU A 175 17.80 17.30 -1.92
CA GLU A 175 16.85 17.75 -2.95
C GLU A 175 17.43 17.50 -4.35
N CYS A 176 16.59 17.11 -5.33
CA CYS A 176 17.03 16.93 -6.70
C CYS A 176 17.22 18.28 -7.42
N PRO A 177 18.44 18.64 -7.86
CA PRO A 177 18.65 19.92 -8.53
C PRO A 177 17.95 20.01 -9.89
N SER A 178 17.76 18.86 -10.56
CA SER A 178 17.18 18.76 -11.90
C SER A 178 15.65 18.83 -11.94
N CYS A 179 14.95 18.15 -11.02
CA CYS A 179 13.48 18.12 -11.02
C CYS A 179 12.83 18.64 -9.73
N LYS A 180 13.61 19.21 -8.81
CA LYS A 180 13.16 19.79 -7.53
C LYS A 180 12.38 18.82 -6.64
N ALA A 181 12.62 17.52 -6.80
CA ALA A 181 12.06 16.51 -5.93
C ALA A 181 12.65 16.65 -4.52
N ALA A 182 11.77 16.83 -3.52
CA ALA A 182 12.12 16.96 -2.11
C ALA A 182 12.91 15.75 -1.57
N ILE A 183 13.59 15.96 -0.43
CA ILE A 183 14.29 14.91 0.32
C ILE A 183 13.34 13.73 0.59
N GLY A 184 13.79 12.51 0.34
CA GLY A 184 13.00 11.28 0.51
C GLY A 184 11.97 10.98 -0.60
N ARG A 185 11.71 11.89 -1.54
CA ARG A 185 10.77 11.65 -2.66
C ARG A 185 11.52 11.15 -3.91
N PRO A 186 10.98 10.13 -4.62
CA PRO A 186 11.53 9.71 -5.91
C PRO A 186 11.56 10.87 -6.91
N CYS A 187 12.56 10.89 -7.79
CA CYS A 187 12.60 11.87 -8.88
C CYS A 187 11.40 11.68 -9.81
N VAL A 188 10.87 12.79 -10.33
CA VAL A 188 9.81 12.76 -11.35
C VAL A 188 10.38 13.14 -12.70
N ARG A 189 9.89 12.50 -13.75
CA ARG A 189 10.10 12.96 -15.12
C ARG A 189 9.09 14.06 -15.40
N ILE A 190 9.57 15.28 -15.60
CA ILE A 190 8.77 16.40 -16.10
C ILE A 190 8.66 16.18 -17.62
N GLY A 191 7.43 16.03 -18.12
CA GLY A 191 7.19 15.85 -19.55
C GLY A 191 7.67 17.08 -20.32
N SER A 192 8.47 16.86 -21.36
CA SER A 192 8.79 17.89 -22.34
C SER A 192 7.62 18.01 -23.32
N LEU A 193 7.08 19.22 -23.46
CA LEU A 193 6.13 19.66 -24.48
C LEU A 193 4.72 19.06 -24.40
N GLY A 194 3.80 19.81 -23.79
CA GLY A 194 2.44 19.97 -24.31
C GLY A 194 1.41 18.86 -24.10
N ASN A 195 1.72 17.76 -23.41
CA ASN A 195 0.71 16.74 -23.11
C ASN A 195 0.62 16.45 -21.61
N GLU A 196 -0.64 16.38 -21.13
CA GLU A 196 -1.14 16.13 -19.78
C GLU A 196 -0.76 14.76 -19.18
N LEU A 197 0.40 14.23 -19.56
CA LEU A 197 0.92 12.98 -19.03
C LEU A 197 1.48 13.23 -17.63
N ARG A 198 0.65 12.86 -16.64
CA ARG A 198 0.94 12.79 -15.20
C ARG A 198 2.42 12.53 -14.94
N SER A 199 3.02 13.35 -14.08
CA SER A 199 4.42 13.20 -13.62
C SER A 199 4.70 11.76 -13.22
N ARG A 200 5.53 11.05 -13.99
CA ARG A 200 5.87 9.65 -13.69
C ARG A 200 7.07 9.60 -12.77
N LYS A 201 6.92 8.89 -11.65
CA LYS A 201 8.02 8.60 -10.72
C LYS A 201 9.07 7.74 -11.43
N LEU A 202 10.32 8.17 -11.38
CA LEU A 202 11.46 7.42 -11.90
C LEU A 202 11.86 6.32 -10.90
N LYS A 203 12.30 5.16 -11.42
CA LYS A 203 12.85 4.07 -10.60
C LYS A 203 14.26 4.42 -10.08
N THR A 204 15.03 5.15 -10.88
CA THR A 204 16.37 5.63 -10.55
C THR A 204 16.36 7.15 -10.38
N PRO A 205 17.05 7.70 -9.38
CA PRO A 205 17.18 9.15 -9.23
C PRO A 205 17.99 9.73 -10.40
N HIS A 206 17.76 11.01 -10.71
CA HIS A 206 18.62 11.72 -11.68
C HIS A 206 20.09 11.64 -11.25
N SER A 207 21.00 11.43 -12.21
CA SER A 207 22.44 11.32 -11.95
C SER A 207 22.98 12.53 -11.18
N VAL A 208 22.50 13.73 -11.53
CA VAL A 208 22.81 14.99 -10.85
C VAL A 208 22.50 14.93 -9.35
N ARG A 209 21.38 14.30 -8.96
CA ARG A 209 21.03 14.14 -7.54
C ARG A 209 21.98 13.18 -6.82
N ALA A 210 22.35 12.08 -7.48
CA ALA A 210 23.30 11.13 -6.91
C ALA A 210 24.69 11.75 -6.69
N ARG A 211 25.16 12.57 -7.64
CA ARG A 211 26.43 13.30 -7.54
C ARG A 211 26.43 14.33 -6.40
N VAL A 212 25.36 15.12 -6.27
CA VAL A 212 25.20 16.06 -5.14
C VAL A 212 25.14 15.33 -3.80
N ALA A 213 24.45 14.19 -3.74
CA ALA A 213 24.41 13.37 -2.52
C ALA A 213 25.79 12.80 -2.14
N ALA A 214 26.65 12.54 -3.13
CA ALA A 214 28.04 12.14 -2.95
C ALA A 214 28.99 13.30 -2.60
N GLY A 215 28.48 14.54 -2.53
CA GLY A 215 29.29 15.74 -2.22
C GLY A 215 30.01 16.34 -3.42
N GLU A 216 29.70 15.92 -4.65
CA GLU A 216 30.28 16.50 -5.85
C GLU A 216 29.64 17.86 -6.19
N VAL A 217 30.47 18.80 -6.67
CA VAL A 217 30.00 20.06 -7.24
C VAL A 217 29.39 19.76 -8.61
N VAL A 218 28.11 20.10 -8.78
CA VAL A 218 27.40 19.97 -10.05
C VAL A 218 27.04 21.36 -10.54
N GLU A 219 27.72 21.82 -11.58
CA GLU A 219 27.31 23.01 -12.32
C GLU A 219 26.09 22.66 -13.18
N LEU A 220 24.98 23.35 -12.93
CA LEU A 220 23.83 23.30 -13.81
C LEU A 220 24.00 24.36 -14.90
N GLU A 221 23.72 24.01 -16.15
CA GLU A 221 23.63 25.00 -17.22
C GLU A 221 22.60 26.06 -16.84
N THR A 222 22.94 27.34 -16.98
CA THR A 222 22.02 28.43 -16.70
C THR A 222 20.89 28.43 -17.75
N PRO A 223 19.71 28.99 -17.43
CA PRO A 223 18.60 29.11 -18.39
C PRO A 223 19.03 29.76 -19.71
N GLU A 224 19.91 30.77 -19.65
CA GLU A 224 20.41 31.50 -20.81
C GLU A 224 21.26 30.60 -21.73
N VAL A 225 22.13 29.76 -21.14
CA VAL A 225 22.94 28.79 -21.89
C VAL A 225 22.05 27.73 -22.55
N ILE A 226 21.00 27.29 -21.84
CA ILE A 226 20.02 26.34 -22.38
C ILE A 226 19.26 26.95 -23.58
N GLU A 227 18.85 28.21 -23.49
CA GLU A 227 18.18 28.93 -24.58
C GLU A 227 19.10 29.17 -25.78
N GLN A 228 20.35 29.58 -25.55
CA GLN A 228 21.35 29.75 -26.61
C GLN A 228 21.57 28.43 -27.36
N ARG A 229 21.68 27.31 -26.64
CA ARG A 229 21.80 25.99 -27.27
C ARG A 229 20.56 25.63 -28.08
N ARG A 230 19.35 25.89 -27.55
CA ARG A 230 18.10 25.64 -28.28
C ARG A 230 18.02 26.45 -29.57
N ALA A 231 18.37 27.73 -29.51
CA ALA A 231 18.41 28.60 -30.69
C ALA A 231 19.42 28.10 -31.73
N ALA A 232 20.64 27.72 -31.30
CA ALA A 232 21.65 27.15 -32.17
C ALA A 232 21.23 25.82 -32.81
N SER A 233 20.53 24.95 -32.05
CA SER A 233 19.98 23.70 -32.58
C SER A 233 18.86 23.94 -33.60
N LEU A 234 17.97 24.90 -33.35
CA LEU A 234 16.91 25.27 -34.29
C LEU A 234 17.49 25.84 -35.58
N ALA A 235 18.45 26.78 -35.49
CA ALA A 235 19.11 27.33 -36.66
C ALA A 235 19.83 26.26 -37.51
N ARG A 236 20.45 25.26 -36.86
CA ARG A 236 21.07 24.12 -37.56
C ARG A 236 20.02 23.25 -38.29
N LEU A 237 18.87 23.01 -37.66
CA LEU A 237 17.78 22.25 -38.29
C LEU A 237 17.18 23.00 -39.47
N GLU A 238 16.97 24.31 -39.35
CA GLU A 238 16.52 25.18 -40.45
C GLU A 238 17.51 25.16 -41.61
N GLN A 239 18.81 25.23 -41.33
CA GLN A 239 19.85 25.14 -42.35
C GLN A 239 19.86 23.77 -43.05
N MET A 240 19.66 22.67 -42.30
CA MET A 240 19.55 21.33 -42.88
C MET A 240 18.31 21.22 -43.78
N ALA A 241 17.16 21.71 -43.34
CA ALA A 241 15.92 21.71 -44.13
C ALA A 241 16.05 22.56 -45.41
N ALA A 242 16.71 23.72 -45.33
CA ALA A 242 16.97 24.57 -46.50
C ALA A 242 17.92 23.89 -47.51
N ASN A 243 18.96 23.20 -47.02
CA ASN A 243 19.88 22.45 -47.88
C ASN A 243 19.19 21.26 -48.57
N GLU A 244 18.28 20.56 -47.89
CA GLU A 244 17.47 19.47 -48.47
C GLU A 244 16.52 20.00 -49.56
N ALA A 245 15.87 21.15 -49.32
CA ALA A 245 14.99 21.78 -50.30
C ALA A 245 15.72 22.29 -51.54
N ALA A 246 16.97 22.76 -51.41
CA ALA A 246 17.78 23.22 -52.54
C ALA A 246 18.40 22.08 -53.36
N ALA A 247 18.43 20.85 -52.82
CA ALA A 247 18.94 19.66 -53.49
C ALA A 247 17.87 18.84 -54.24
N SER A 248 16.59 19.24 -54.15
CA SER A 248 15.43 18.60 -54.80
C SER A 248 14.96 19.42 -56.01
#